data_AF-A0A662UNW5-F1
#
_entry.id   AF-A0A662UNW5-F1
#
_cell.length_a   1.000
_cell.length_b   1.000
_cell.length_c   1.000
_cell.angle_alpha   90.00
_cell.angle_beta   90.00
_cell.angle_gamma   90.00
#
_symmetry.space_group_name_H-M   'P 1'
#
loop_
_entity.id
_entity.type
_entity.pdbx_description
1 polymer ?
#
loop_
_entity_poly.entity_id
_entity_poly.type
_entity_poly.pdbx_seq_one_letter_code
_entity_poly.pdbx_strand_id
1 'polypeptide(L)'
;FGRKKINVGKATEMYNFPIQSTAADILIRTLNILHEEGFKLALTVHDSIVFESNSPKENGKRAREILTRPIPELENQTFPCKVEYGKNWRDLKKLED
;
A
#
# COMPACT_ATOMS: atom_id res chain seq x y z
N PHE A 1 13.42 -8.04 0.49
CA PHE A 1 12.24 -8.94 0.41
C PHE A 1 12.50 -10.35 -0.14
N GLY A 2 13.57 -10.66 -0.90
CA GLY A 2 14.10 -12.03 -1.04
C GLY A 2 13.17 -13.14 -1.60
N ARG A 3 11.96 -12.81 -2.04
CA ARG A 3 10.96 -13.77 -2.55
C ARG A 3 11.47 -14.42 -3.83
N LYS A 4 11.40 -15.75 -3.90
CA LYS A 4 11.89 -16.54 -5.04
C LYS A 4 10.72 -17.10 -5.84
N LYS A 5 10.89 -17.21 -7.16
CA LYS A 5 10.02 -17.96 -8.06
C LYS A 5 10.88 -18.98 -8.80
N ILE A 6 10.58 -20.26 -8.59
CA ILE A 6 11.46 -21.37 -8.99
C ILE A 6 11.05 -21.95 -10.36
N ASN A 7 9.83 -21.68 -10.84
CA ASN A 7 9.34 -22.12 -12.15
C ASN A 7 8.88 -20.90 -12.96
N VAL A 8 9.80 -20.32 -13.74
CA VAL A 8 9.47 -19.20 -14.63
C VAL A 8 9.38 -19.73 -16.04
N GLY A 9 8.16 -19.83 -16.57
CA GLY A 9 7.89 -20.52 -17.84
C GLY A 9 8.17 -19.65 -19.07
N LYS A 10 8.21 -18.32 -18.90
CA LYS A 10 8.41 -17.34 -19.98
C LYS A 10 9.41 -16.26 -19.55
N ALA A 11 10.21 -15.78 -20.49
CA ALA A 11 11.14 -14.67 -20.23
C ALA A 11 10.43 -13.40 -19.73
N THR A 12 9.24 -13.08 -20.25
CA THR A 12 8.44 -11.92 -19.78
C THR A 12 8.05 -12.03 -18.31
N GLU A 13 7.80 -13.24 -17.83
CA GLU A 13 7.49 -13.49 -16.42
C GLU A 13 8.74 -13.32 -15.54
N MET A 14 9.94 -13.64 -16.05
CA MET A 14 11.20 -13.39 -15.35
C MET A 14 11.45 -11.90 -15.11
N TYR A 15 11.16 -11.07 -16.12
CA TYR A 15 11.32 -9.61 -15.99
C TYR A 15 10.23 -8.98 -15.12
N ASN A 16 8.99 -9.46 -15.21
CA ASN A 16 7.87 -8.89 -14.43
C ASN A 16 7.89 -9.31 -12.96
N PHE A 17 8.38 -10.52 -12.65
CA PHE A 17 8.28 -11.07 -11.31
C PHE A 17 8.93 -10.19 -10.23
N PRO A 18 10.20 -9.74 -10.36
CA PRO A 18 10.85 -8.93 -9.34
C PRO A 18 10.09 -7.64 -9.02
N ILE A 19 9.50 -7.00 -10.03
CA ILE A 19 8.77 -5.73 -9.89
C ILE A 19 7.47 -5.98 -9.14
N GLN A 20 6.66 -6.93 -9.60
CA GLN A 20 5.36 -7.23 -8.99
C GLN A 20 5.49 -7.83 -7.60
N SER A 21 6.47 -8.71 -7.38
CA SER A 21 6.71 -9.28 -6.06
C SER A 21 7.11 -8.21 -5.06
N THR A 22 8.00 -7.30 -5.45
CA THR A 22 8.46 -6.21 -4.58
C THR A 22 7.31 -5.27 -4.23
N ALA A 23 6.45 -4.91 -5.20
CA ALA A 23 5.26 -4.12 -4.93
C ALA A 23 4.32 -4.81 -3.92
N ALA A 24 4.07 -6.11 -4.11
CA ALA A 24 3.25 -6.89 -3.18
C ALA A 24 3.86 -7.00 -1.78
N ASP A 25 5.17 -7.16 -1.70
CA ASP A 25 5.93 -7.20 -0.44
C ASP A 25 5.83 -5.87 0.33
N ILE A 26 5.98 -4.74 -0.36
CA ILE A 26 5.81 -3.40 0.22
C ILE A 26 4.38 -3.21 0.75
N LEU A 27 3.37 -3.63 -0.03
CA LEU A 27 1.97 -3.56 0.36
C LEU A 27 1.71 -4.38 1.64
N ILE A 28 2.12 -5.65 1.66
CA ILE A 28 1.89 -6.54 2.81
C ILE A 28 2.53 -5.97 4.08
N ARG A 29 3.78 -5.48 3.99
CA ARG A 29 4.43 -4.86 5.15
C ARG A 29 3.70 -3.61 5.63
N THR A 30 3.17 -2.82 4.70
CA THR A 30 2.38 -1.63 5.02
C THR A 30 1.06 -2.00 5.69
N LEU A 31 0.39 -3.06 5.24
CA LEU A 31 -0.81 -3.58 5.90
C LEU A 31 -0.53 -4.01 7.34
N ASN A 32 0.61 -4.68 7.58
CA ASN A 32 0.99 -5.07 8.94
C ASN A 32 1.17 -3.85 9.85
N ILE A 33 1.86 -2.80 9.38
CA ILE A 33 2.05 -1.57 10.16
C ILE A 33 0.71 -0.88 10.44
N LEU A 34 -0.16 -0.77 9.42
CA LEU A 34 -1.51 -0.21 9.61
C LEU A 34 -2.33 -1.03 10.62
N HIS A 35 -2.23 -2.36 10.56
CA HIS A 35 -2.92 -3.25 11.49
C HIS A 35 -2.40 -3.07 12.92
N GLU A 36 -1.07 -2.99 13.11
CA GLU A 36 -0.42 -2.72 14.40
C GLU A 36 -0.82 -1.34 14.96
N GLU A 37 -1.03 -0.33 14.09
CA GLU A 37 -1.58 0.98 14.46
C GLU A 37 -3.11 1.00 14.69
N GLY A 38 -3.78 -0.15 14.60
CA GLY A 38 -5.20 -0.28 14.92
C GLY A 38 -6.16 0.13 13.81
N PHE A 39 -5.69 0.27 12.56
CA PHE A 39 -6.58 0.56 11.43
C PHE A 39 -7.49 -0.63 11.14
N LYS A 40 -8.78 -0.34 10.92
CA LYS A 40 -9.76 -1.34 10.48
C LYS A 40 -9.68 -1.54 8.97
N LEU A 41 -8.74 -2.36 8.53
CA LEU A 41 -8.52 -2.70 7.12
C LEU A 41 -9.74 -3.47 6.56
N ALA A 42 -10.26 -3.03 5.41
CA ALA A 42 -11.44 -3.64 4.79
C ALA A 42 -11.06 -4.51 3.57
N LEU A 43 -10.25 -3.98 2.67
CA LEU A 43 -9.81 -4.68 1.46
C LEU A 43 -8.57 -4.00 0.85
N THR A 44 -7.92 -4.72 -0.05
CA THR A 44 -6.87 -4.18 -0.92
C THR A 44 -7.18 -4.45 -2.38
N VAL A 45 -6.87 -3.49 -3.25
CA VAL A 45 -6.98 -3.63 -4.71
C VAL A 45 -5.67 -3.15 -5.30
N HIS A 46 -4.82 -4.09 -5.71
CA HIS A 46 -3.47 -3.82 -6.21
C HIS A 46 -2.66 -2.93 -5.26
N ASP A 47 -2.48 -1.66 -5.61
CA ASP A 47 -1.72 -0.64 -4.87
C ASP A 47 -2.58 0.21 -3.93
N SER A 48 -3.89 -0.06 -3.87
CA SER A 48 -4.86 0.69 -3.08
C SER A 48 -5.29 -0.08 -1.84
N ILE A 49 -5.33 0.62 -0.70
CA ILE A 49 -5.80 0.09 0.59
C ILE A 49 -7.06 0.83 0.99
N VAL A 50 -8.11 0.09 1.34
CA VAL A 50 -9.35 0.65 1.88
C VAL A 50 -9.47 0.22 3.34
N PHE A 51 -9.78 1.19 4.19
CA PHE A 51 -10.01 0.98 5.61
C PHE A 51 -11.22 1.79 6.07
N GLU A 52 -11.85 1.33 7.14
CA GLU A 52 -12.95 2.02 7.79
C GLU A 52 -12.42 2.95 8.89
N SER A 53 -13.03 4.12 9.05
CA SER A 53 -12.66 5.07 10.10
C SER A 53 -13.82 5.97 10.49
N ASN A 54 -13.95 6.23 11.79
CA ASN A 54 -14.84 7.24 12.34
C ASN A 54 -14.24 8.66 12.23
N SER A 55 -12.92 8.76 12.03
CA SER A 55 -12.14 10.01 11.90
C SER A 55 -11.34 9.99 10.59
N PRO A 56 -12.02 9.94 9.42
CA PRO A 56 -11.37 9.62 8.14
C PRO A 56 -10.28 10.59 7.71
N LYS A 57 -10.37 11.87 8.07
CA LYS A 57 -9.33 12.86 7.73
C LYS A 57 -8.05 12.64 8.53
N GLU A 58 -8.18 12.47 9.84
CA GLU A 58 -7.04 12.24 10.75
C GLU A 58 -6.35 10.92 10.42
N ASN A 59 -7.12 9.83 10.40
CA ASN A 59 -6.60 8.51 10.03
C ASN A 59 -6.07 8.51 8.59
N GLY A 60 -6.66 9.28 7.69
CA GLY A 60 -6.16 9.46 6.32
C GLY A 60 -4.79 10.13 6.27
N LYS A 61 -4.57 11.19 7.06
CA LYS A 61 -3.25 11.83 7.18
C LYS A 61 -2.23 10.86 7.77
N ARG A 62 -2.60 10.15 8.83
CA ARG A 62 -1.73 9.16 9.46
C ARG A 62 -1.38 8.00 8.53
N ALA A 63 -2.37 7.46 7.81
CA ALA A 63 -2.16 6.43 6.80
C ALA A 63 -1.22 6.93 5.70
N ARG A 64 -1.38 8.18 5.25
CA ARG A 64 -0.48 8.78 4.26
C ARG A 64 0.97 8.75 4.74
N GLU A 65 1.24 9.22 5.96
CA GLU A 65 2.59 9.21 6.55
C GLU A 65 3.21 7.81 6.53
N ILE A 66 2.44 6.79 6.93
CA ILE A 66 2.85 5.39 6.93
C ILE A 66 3.14 4.91 5.51
N LEU A 67 2.27 5.22 4.54
CA LEU A 67 2.40 4.79 3.15
C LEU A 67 3.57 5.48 2.44
N THR A 68 3.87 6.73 2.80
CA THR A 68 4.98 7.52 2.23
C THR A 68 6.30 7.34 2.98
N ARG A 69 6.36 6.45 3.98
CA ARG A 69 7.58 6.22 4.75
C ARG A 69 8.73 5.74 3.84
N PRO A 70 9.99 6.09 4.14
CA PRO A 70 11.14 5.55 3.42
C PRO A 70 11.19 4.03 3.51
N ILE A 71 11.51 3.36 2.41
CA ILE A 71 11.63 1.89 2.35
C ILE A 71 13.11 1.50 2.37
N PRO A 72 13.64 0.95 3.48
CA PRO A 72 15.06 0.66 3.62
C PRO A 72 15.60 -0.31 2.57
N GLU A 73 14.79 -1.29 2.17
CA GLU A 73 15.16 -2.28 1.14
C GLU A 73 15.30 -1.68 -0.26
N LEU A 74 14.85 -0.43 -0.46
CA LEU A 74 14.91 0.32 -1.72
C LEU A 74 15.67 1.63 -1.52
N GLU A 75 16.79 1.61 -0.79
CA GLU A 75 17.65 2.78 -0.58
C GLU A 75 16.89 3.99 0.01
N ASN A 76 15.92 3.73 0.89
CA ASN A 76 15.06 4.74 1.51
C ASN A 76 14.21 5.54 0.50
N GLN A 77 13.91 4.96 -0.67
CA GLN A 77 12.94 5.54 -1.59
C GLN A 77 11.57 5.69 -0.93
N THR A 78 10.88 6.75 -1.33
CA THR A 78 9.50 7.06 -0.93
C THR A 78 8.61 7.02 -2.17
N PHE A 79 7.34 6.65 -1.97
CA PHE A 79 6.35 6.62 -3.03
C PHE A 79 5.23 7.60 -2.69
N PRO A 80 4.77 8.42 -3.66
CA PRO A 80 3.67 9.34 -3.42
C PRO A 80 2.38 8.56 -3.17
N CYS A 81 1.62 8.98 -2.15
CA CYS A 81 0.36 8.37 -1.79
C CYS A 81 -0.78 9.39 -1.90
N LYS A 82 -1.83 9.04 -2.66
CA LYS A 82 -3.08 9.79 -2.69
C LYS A 82 -4.02 9.19 -1.66
N VAL A 83 -4.67 10.05 -0.89
CA VAL A 83 -5.68 9.65 0.09
C VAL A 83 -6.99 10.32 -0.25
N GLU A 84 -8.04 9.51 -0.28
CA GLU A 84 -9.40 9.96 -0.51
C GLU A 84 -10.30 9.35 0.56
N TYR A 85 -11.39 10.04 0.90
CA TYR A 85 -12.31 9.62 1.94
C TYR A 85 -13.77 9.94 1.56
N GLY A 86 -14.70 9.09 1.98
CA GLY A 86 -16.11 9.24 1.66
C GLY A 86 -16.95 8.15 2.32
N LYS A 87 -18.27 8.25 2.17
CA LYS A 87 -19.21 7.26 2.72
C LYS A 87 -19.29 5.97 1.89
N ASN A 88 -18.88 6.05 0.63
CA ASN A 88 -18.85 4.93 -0.30
C ASN A 88 -17.66 5.14 -1.27
N TRP A 89 -17.26 4.09 -1.98
CA TRP A 89 -16.12 4.13 -2.89
C TRP A 89 -16.38 5.03 -4.12
N ARG A 90 -17.63 5.12 -4.58
CA ARG A 90 -17.97 5.92 -5.76
C ARG A 90 -17.78 7.42 -5.54
N ASP A 91 -18.09 7.90 -4.33
CA ASP A 91 -18.17 9.31 -3.98
C ASP A 91 -17.09 9.69 -2.95
N LEU A 92 -15.82 9.52 -3.35
CA LEU A 92 -14.68 9.89 -2.53
C LEU A 92 -14.28 11.36 -2.75
N LYS A 93 -13.86 12.02 -1.68
CA LYS A 93 -13.24 13.35 -1.70
C LYS A 93 -11.76 13.22 -1.44
N LYS A 94 -10.97 13.97 -2.20
CA LYS A 94 -9.52 14.05 -1.96
C LYS A 94 -9.25 14.66 -0.60
N LEU A 95 -8.29 14.08 0.11
CA LEU A 95 -7.70 14.69 1.29
C LEU A 95 -6.68 15.72 0.79
N GLU A 96 -7.09 16.99 0.78
CA GLU A 96 -6.19 18.13 0.57
C GLU A 96 -5.21 18.25 1.75
N ASP A 97 -4.03 18.80 1.48
CA ASP A 97 -2.92 18.91 2.44
C ASP A 97 -3.27 19.77 3.66
#